data_AF-A0A842U6M8-F1
#
_entry.id   AF-A0A842U6M8-F1
#
_cell.length_a   1.000
_cell.length_b   1.000
_cell.length_c   1.000
_cell.angle_alpha   90.00
_cell.angle_beta   90.00
_cell.angle_gamma   90.00
#
_symmetry.space_group_name_H-M   'P 1'
#
loop_
_entity.id
_entity.type
_entity.pdbx_description
1 polymer ?
#
loop_
_entity_poly.entity_id
_entity_poly.type
_entity_poly.pdbx_seq_one_letter_code
_entity_poly.pdbx_strand_id
1 'polypeptide(L)'
;MTDVSWKRSLYKTVIYRMITLILGTLTALFLTGDIGGSLILSLSTEAIQSVNYYFYELIWNHYEVKRLKKQIKAELLAREVDVRIDLNSIREISYELSQIDTFVQDLYVTVMNFYNRMLKNEELMPIHETILANKRHFEKVHAGRNFPKIEDMSEELEEEILEEAKEEFGTLGNQEEETEEEEEAETGSEMTETQGEEATVKATKKEN
;
A
#
# COMPACT_ATOMS: atom_id res chain seq x y z
N MET A 1 4.48 18.59 -0.08
CA MET A 1 5.02 19.82 -0.70
C MET A 1 5.31 19.57 -2.20
N THR A 2 4.37 18.91 -2.89
CA THR A 2 4.52 18.34 -4.24
C THR A 2 3.47 18.87 -5.24
N ASP A 3 2.41 19.54 -4.77
CA ASP A 3 1.35 20.08 -5.64
C ASP A 3 1.79 21.24 -6.54
N VAL A 4 2.80 22.01 -6.12
CA VAL A 4 3.21 23.22 -6.84
C VAL A 4 4.03 22.85 -8.10
N SER A 5 4.77 21.73 -8.09
CA SER A 5 5.58 21.33 -9.25
C SER A 5 4.72 20.75 -10.38
N TRP A 6 3.71 19.95 -10.04
CA TRP A 6 2.83 19.31 -11.03
C TRP A 6 2.00 20.33 -11.81
N LYS A 7 1.33 21.27 -11.10
CA LYS A 7 0.58 22.37 -11.73
C LYS A 7 1.46 23.22 -12.64
N ARG A 8 2.72 23.42 -12.27
CA ARG A 8 3.70 24.20 -13.06
C ARG A 8 4.21 23.45 -14.28
N SER A 9 4.31 22.13 -14.20
CA SER A 9 4.65 21.27 -15.33
C SER A 9 3.51 21.25 -16.36
N LEU A 10 2.28 21.06 -15.88
CA LEU A 10 1.07 21.01 -16.71
C LEU A 10 0.86 22.34 -17.45
N TYR A 11 1.07 23.48 -16.78
CA TYR A 11 1.01 24.80 -17.40
C TYR A 11 2.06 25.00 -18.50
N LYS A 12 3.29 24.49 -18.29
CA LYS A 12 4.34 24.57 -19.32
C LYS A 12 3.99 23.74 -20.55
N THR A 13 3.45 22.53 -20.38
CA THR A 13 3.05 21.66 -21.49
C THR A 13 1.90 22.26 -22.29
N VAL A 14 0.90 22.84 -21.63
CA VAL A 14 -0.24 23.51 -22.28
C VAL A 14 0.22 24.73 -23.07
N ILE A 15 1.09 25.58 -22.50
CA ILE A 15 1.64 26.73 -23.22
C ILE A 15 2.45 26.31 -24.43
N TYR A 16 3.32 25.30 -24.27
CA TYR A 16 4.16 24.83 -25.36
C TYR A 16 3.31 24.34 -26.54
N ARG A 17 2.23 23.58 -26.27
CA ARG A 17 1.26 23.16 -27.29
C ARG A 17 0.54 24.31 -27.96
N MET A 18 0.06 25.29 -27.20
CA MET A 18 -0.59 26.45 -27.81
C MET A 18 0.34 27.20 -28.78
N ILE A 19 1.63 27.30 -28.45
CA ILE A 19 2.63 27.94 -29.30
C ILE A 19 2.90 27.10 -30.56
N THR A 20 3.06 25.79 -30.44
CA THR A 20 3.29 24.90 -31.59
C THR A 20 2.10 24.85 -32.53
N LEU A 21 0.88 24.86 -32.00
CA LEU A 21 -0.36 24.93 -32.78
C LEU A 21 -0.39 26.23 -33.60
N ILE A 22 -0.18 27.38 -32.95
CA ILE A 22 -0.19 28.69 -33.62
C ILE A 22 0.91 28.76 -34.70
N LEU A 23 2.13 28.29 -34.40
CA LEU A 23 3.21 28.25 -35.39
C LEU A 23 2.87 27.31 -36.56
N GLY A 24 2.29 26.16 -36.29
CA GLY A 24 1.86 25.19 -37.29
C GLY A 24 0.80 25.78 -38.22
N THR A 25 -0.21 26.46 -37.65
CA THR A 25 -1.25 27.15 -38.43
C THR A 25 -0.63 28.25 -39.28
N LEU A 26 0.22 29.11 -38.71
CA LEU A 26 0.87 30.20 -39.44
C LEU A 26 1.73 29.68 -40.59
N THR A 27 2.51 28.62 -40.35
CA THR A 27 3.38 28.03 -41.36
C THR A 27 2.57 27.38 -42.48
N ALA A 28 1.51 26.64 -42.14
CA ALA A 28 0.59 26.05 -43.11
C ALA A 28 -0.16 27.12 -43.92
N LEU A 29 -0.60 28.21 -43.29
CA LEU A 29 -1.29 29.31 -43.95
C LEU A 29 -0.36 30.05 -44.91
N PHE A 30 0.92 30.20 -44.56
CA PHE A 30 1.95 30.77 -45.42
C PHE A 30 2.25 29.89 -46.65
N LEU A 31 2.18 28.56 -46.50
CA LEU A 31 2.45 27.59 -47.56
C LEU A 31 1.25 27.36 -48.48
N THR A 32 0.04 27.27 -47.92
CA THR A 32 -1.17 26.88 -48.65
C THR A 32 -1.95 28.07 -49.19
N GLY A 33 -1.88 29.24 -48.54
CA GLY A 33 -2.66 30.44 -48.90
C GLY A 33 -4.17 30.32 -48.66
N ASP A 34 -4.65 29.16 -48.21
CA ASP A 34 -6.03 28.89 -47.83
C ASP A 34 -6.15 28.77 -46.30
N ILE A 35 -7.03 29.60 -45.73
CA ILE A 35 -7.32 29.65 -44.30
C ILE A 35 -8.03 28.37 -43.86
N GLY A 36 -8.87 27.78 -44.71
CA GLY A 36 -9.62 26.56 -44.38
C GLY A 36 -8.70 25.33 -44.28
N GLY A 37 -7.90 25.11 -45.32
CA GLY A 37 -6.93 24.01 -45.34
C GLY A 37 -5.88 24.10 -44.24
N SER A 38 -5.35 25.29 -43.96
CA SER A 38 -4.32 25.49 -42.93
C SER A 38 -4.83 25.23 -41.51
N LEU A 39 -6.08 25.60 -41.21
CA LEU A 39 -6.71 25.30 -39.91
C LEU A 39 -6.90 23.80 -39.68
N ILE A 40 -7.40 23.08 -40.68
CA ILE A 40 -7.62 21.62 -40.58
C ILE A 40 -6.30 20.90 -40.39
N LEU A 41 -5.27 21.31 -41.13
CA LEU A 41 -3.95 20.69 -41.08
C LEU A 41 -3.29 20.93 -39.72
N SER A 42 -3.38 22.16 -39.19
CA SER A 42 -2.86 22.51 -37.86
C SER A 42 -3.59 21.80 -36.73
N LEU A 43 -4.92 21.72 -36.78
CA LEU A 43 -5.71 21.00 -35.78
C LEU A 43 -5.41 19.50 -35.81
N SER A 44 -5.25 18.92 -37.00
CA SER A 44 -4.92 17.50 -37.16
C SER A 44 -3.55 17.18 -36.60
N THR A 45 -2.54 18.02 -36.86
CA THR A 45 -1.21 17.82 -36.27
C THR A 45 -1.21 17.93 -34.76
N GLU A 46 -1.93 18.91 -34.19
CA GLU A 46 -1.99 19.03 -32.73
C GLU A 46 -2.78 17.89 -32.08
N ALA A 47 -3.85 17.41 -32.73
CA ALA A 47 -4.62 16.27 -32.26
C ALA A 47 -3.75 15.01 -32.20
N ILE A 48 -3.00 14.73 -33.27
CA ILE A 48 -2.07 13.59 -33.34
C ILE A 48 -0.98 13.72 -32.27
N GLN A 49 -0.40 14.91 -32.09
CA GLN A 49 0.58 15.15 -31.02
C GLN A 49 -0.03 14.99 -29.62
N SER A 50 -1.31 15.39 -29.44
CA SER A 50 -2.00 15.22 -28.16
C SER A 50 -2.18 13.76 -27.79
N VAL A 51 -2.58 12.94 -28.77
CA VAL A 51 -2.77 11.50 -28.63
C VAL A 51 -1.43 10.82 -28.34
N ASN A 52 -0.38 11.15 -29.09
CA ASN A 52 0.93 10.54 -28.91
C ASN A 52 1.51 10.82 -27.51
N TYR A 53 1.40 12.07 -27.04
CA TYR A 53 1.84 12.42 -25.69
C TYR A 53 0.97 11.76 -24.61
N TYR A 54 -0.34 11.60 -24.84
CA TYR A 54 -1.20 10.88 -23.91
C TYR A 54 -0.73 9.43 -23.73
N PHE A 55 -0.40 8.74 -24.82
CA PHE A 55 0.20 7.40 -24.75
C PHE A 55 1.57 7.39 -24.06
N TYR A 56 2.42 8.38 -24.34
CA TYR A 56 3.70 8.53 -23.66
C TYR A 56 3.56 8.68 -22.14
N GLU A 57 2.66 9.58 -21.69
CA GLU A 57 2.35 9.77 -20.27
C GLU A 57 1.73 8.52 -19.64
N LEU A 58 0.85 7.82 -20.36
CA LEU A 58 0.23 6.58 -19.87
C LEU A 58 1.29 5.50 -19.59
N ILE A 59 2.21 5.30 -20.55
CA ILE A 59 3.31 4.35 -20.43
C ILE A 59 4.25 4.78 -19.31
N TRP A 60 4.63 6.05 -19.26
CA TRP A 60 5.59 6.53 -18.27
C TRP A 60 5.03 6.50 -16.85
N ASN A 61 3.77 6.87 -16.66
CA ASN A 61 3.07 6.79 -15.37
C ASN A 61 3.03 5.35 -14.86
N HIS A 62 2.73 4.38 -15.74
CA HIS A 62 2.76 2.96 -15.37
C HIS A 62 4.16 2.51 -14.90
N TYR A 63 5.23 2.98 -15.55
CA TYR A 63 6.61 2.69 -15.13
C TYR A 63 7.02 3.39 -13.83
N GLU A 64 6.64 4.66 -13.63
CA GLU A 64 6.95 5.40 -12.42
C GLU A 64 6.24 4.83 -11.19
N VAL A 65 4.97 4.44 -11.32
CA VAL A 65 4.21 3.82 -10.22
C VAL A 65 4.89 2.52 -9.78
N LYS A 66 5.34 1.68 -10.71
CA LYS A 66 6.09 0.45 -10.38
C LYS A 66 7.40 0.75 -9.65
N ARG A 67 8.11 1.81 -10.03
CA ARG A 67 9.36 2.21 -9.36
C ARG A 67 9.12 2.79 -7.97
N LEU A 68 8.09 3.63 -7.80
CA LEU A 68 7.71 4.20 -6.51
C LEU A 68 7.26 3.10 -5.54
N LYS A 69 6.40 2.18 -5.97
CA LYS A 69 6.00 1.01 -5.14
C LYS A 69 7.22 0.23 -4.66
N LYS A 70 8.23 0.02 -5.52
CA LYS A 70 9.48 -0.65 -5.15
C LYS A 70 10.29 0.12 -4.11
N GLN A 71 10.38 1.44 -4.23
CA GLN A 71 11.10 2.28 -3.27
C GLN A 71 10.39 2.34 -1.92
N ILE A 72 9.06 2.48 -1.92
CA ILE A 72 8.24 2.48 -0.70
C ILE A 72 8.34 1.13 0.01
N LYS A 73 8.23 0.01 -0.73
CA LYS A 73 8.37 -1.33 -0.14
C LYS A 73 9.77 -1.57 0.44
N ALA A 74 10.82 -1.06 -0.22
CA ALA A 74 12.19 -1.15 0.31
C ALA A 74 12.39 -0.27 1.56
N GLU A 75 11.78 0.92 1.60
CA GLU A 75 11.83 1.80 2.77
C GLU A 75 11.02 1.24 3.94
N LEU A 76 9.84 0.66 3.69
CA LEU A 76 9.04 -0.04 4.70
C LEU A 76 9.78 -1.24 5.27
N LEU A 77 10.36 -2.11 4.43
CA LEU A 77 11.17 -3.23 4.89
C LEU A 77 12.39 -2.77 5.71
N ALA A 78 13.02 -1.65 5.34
CA ALA A 78 14.14 -1.10 6.10
C ALA A 78 13.70 -0.53 7.47
N ARG A 79 12.47 -0.02 7.58
CA ARG A 79 11.89 0.47 8.85
C ARG A 79 11.34 -0.66 9.72
N GLU A 80 10.78 -1.70 9.12
CA GLU A 80 10.21 -2.86 9.81
C GLU A 80 11.30 -3.70 10.53
N VAL A 81 12.53 -3.68 10.02
CA VAL A 81 13.66 -4.45 10.56
C VAL A 81 14.29 -3.85 11.84
N ASP A 82 13.94 -2.62 12.24
CA ASP A 82 14.47 -1.99 13.47
C ASP A 82 13.52 -2.08 14.68
N VAL A 83 12.36 -2.72 14.54
CA VAL A 83 11.53 -3.12 15.70
C VAL A 83 12.04 -4.46 16.23
N ARG A 84 13.34 -4.56 16.51
CA ARG A 84 13.83 -5.58 17.44
C ARG A 84 13.38 -5.14 18.81
N ILE A 85 12.19 -5.58 19.21
CA ILE A 85 11.65 -5.35 20.55
C ILE A 85 12.72 -5.85 21.54
N ASP A 86 13.43 -4.91 22.17
CA ASP A 86 14.46 -5.26 23.12
C ASP A 86 13.81 -5.63 24.47
N LEU A 87 14.50 -6.44 25.25
CA LEU A 87 14.00 -6.86 26.57
C LEU A 87 13.70 -5.66 27.49
N ASN A 88 14.34 -4.50 27.26
CA ASN A 88 14.08 -3.30 28.04
C ASN A 88 12.75 -2.64 27.65
N SER A 89 12.40 -2.57 26.37
CA SER A 89 11.10 -2.07 25.90
C SER A 89 9.97 -2.94 26.45
N ILE A 90 10.14 -4.28 26.45
CA ILE A 90 9.14 -5.18 27.05
C ILE A 90 9.01 -4.92 28.54
N ARG A 91 10.13 -4.71 29.23
CA ARG A 91 10.13 -4.38 30.66
C ARG A 91 9.38 -3.07 30.91
N GLU A 92 9.65 -2.03 30.13
CA GLU A 92 9.01 -0.71 30.25
C GLU A 92 7.51 -0.79 29.96
N ILE A 93 7.11 -1.42 28.86
CA ILE A 93 5.69 -1.64 28.53
C ILE A 93 5.00 -2.42 29.66
N SER A 94 5.62 -3.49 30.17
CA SER A 94 5.05 -4.27 31.27
C SER A 94 4.88 -3.45 32.55
N TYR A 95 5.76 -2.47 32.79
CA TYR A 95 5.67 -1.57 33.94
C TYR A 95 4.55 -0.55 33.73
N GLU A 96 4.50 0.11 32.58
CA GLU A 96 3.45 1.09 32.26
C GLU A 96 2.06 0.45 32.32
N LEU A 97 1.89 -0.73 31.72
CA LEU A 97 0.62 -1.48 31.82
C LEU A 97 0.23 -1.78 33.26
N SER A 98 1.19 -1.99 34.17
CA SER A 98 0.90 -2.28 35.57
C SER A 98 0.33 -1.09 36.33
N GLN A 99 0.63 0.13 35.85
CA GLN A 99 0.17 1.39 36.42
C GLN A 99 -1.16 1.85 35.84
N ILE A 100 -1.61 1.27 34.72
CA ILE A 100 -2.89 1.62 34.11
C ILE A 100 -4.01 1.29 35.07
N ASP A 101 -4.81 2.29 35.39
CA ASP A 101 -6.03 2.12 36.17
C ASP A 101 -7.23 1.95 35.23
N THR A 102 -7.70 0.72 35.02
CA THR A 102 -8.83 0.44 34.11
C THR A 102 -10.11 0.04 34.84
N PHE A 103 -11.23 0.66 34.45
CA PHE A 103 -12.57 0.28 34.89
C PHE A 103 -13.29 -0.62 33.86
N VAL A 104 -12.72 -0.76 32.67
CA VAL A 104 -13.28 -1.56 31.58
C VAL A 104 -12.81 -3.00 31.73
N GLN A 105 -13.76 -3.93 31.81
CA GLN A 105 -13.50 -5.36 31.99
C GLN A 105 -12.66 -5.94 30.86
N ASP A 106 -12.98 -5.62 29.61
CA ASP A 106 -12.29 -6.17 28.45
C ASP A 106 -10.82 -5.75 28.46
N LEU A 107 -10.53 -4.48 28.76
CA LEU A 107 -9.16 -3.99 28.87
C LEU A 107 -8.38 -4.69 30.00
N TYR A 108 -9.02 -4.97 31.14
CA TYR A 108 -8.41 -5.76 32.20
C TYR A 108 -8.04 -7.16 31.73
N VAL A 109 -8.95 -7.84 31.01
CA VAL A 109 -8.72 -9.17 30.43
C VAL A 109 -7.59 -9.14 29.40
N THR A 110 -7.59 -8.16 28.50
CA THR A 110 -6.54 -7.98 27.48
C THR A 110 -5.17 -7.82 28.12
N VAL A 111 -5.05 -6.93 29.12
CA VAL A 111 -3.79 -6.69 29.84
C VAL A 111 -3.34 -7.94 30.59
N MET A 112 -4.27 -8.68 31.19
CA MET A 112 -3.93 -9.92 31.90
C MET A 112 -3.45 -11.02 30.94
N ASN A 113 -4.11 -11.17 29.80
CA ASN A 113 -3.70 -12.11 28.75
C ASN A 113 -2.34 -11.74 28.17
N PHE A 114 -2.06 -10.45 28.01
CA PHE A 114 -0.74 -9.97 27.64
C PHE A 114 0.34 -10.42 28.64
N TYR A 115 0.12 -10.25 29.95
CA TYR A 115 1.05 -10.76 30.98
C TYR A 115 1.22 -12.28 30.92
N ASN A 116 0.13 -13.03 30.75
CA ASN A 116 0.17 -14.49 30.67
C ASN A 116 0.98 -14.96 29.46
N ARG A 117 0.78 -14.36 28.28
CA ARG A 117 1.55 -14.67 27.07
C ARG A 117 3.03 -14.36 27.22
N MET A 118 3.37 -13.22 27.83
CA MET A 118 4.77 -12.89 28.12
C MET A 118 5.42 -13.90 29.08
N LEU A 119 4.69 -14.37 30.09
CA LEU A 119 5.18 -15.36 31.06
C LEU A 119 5.26 -16.79 30.47
N LYS A 120 4.51 -17.11 29.40
CA LYS A 120 4.65 -18.37 28.66
C LYS A 120 5.86 -18.38 27.71
N ASN A 121 6.36 -17.21 27.30
CA ASN A 121 7.46 -17.11 26.33
C ASN A 121 8.84 -17.37 26.98
N GLU A 122 9.56 -18.38 26.47
CA GLU A 122 10.89 -18.80 26.94
C GLU A 122 11.99 -17.75 26.70
N GLU A 123 11.90 -16.95 25.63
CA GLU A 123 12.88 -15.91 25.31
C GLU A 123 12.87 -14.76 26.34
N LEU A 124 11.77 -14.61 27.08
CA LEU A 124 11.58 -13.58 28.10
C LEU A 124 11.95 -14.05 29.51
N MET A 125 12.48 -15.26 29.67
CA MET A 125 12.94 -15.78 30.98
C MET A 125 13.82 -14.80 31.77
N PRO A 126 14.78 -14.04 31.16
CA PRO A 126 15.61 -13.11 31.90
C PRO A 126 14.84 -11.98 32.60
N ILE A 127 13.62 -11.67 32.14
CA ILE A 127 12.78 -10.59 32.69
C ILE A 127 11.47 -11.09 33.29
N HIS A 128 11.23 -12.40 33.34
CA HIS A 128 10.01 -13.02 33.89
C HIS A 128 9.69 -12.55 35.30
N GLU A 129 10.68 -12.46 36.19
CA GLU A 129 10.47 -12.01 37.57
C GLU A 129 9.92 -10.58 37.62
N THR A 130 10.43 -9.69 36.75
CA THR A 130 9.94 -8.31 36.65
C THR A 130 8.51 -8.28 36.11
N ILE A 131 8.24 -9.05 35.06
CA ILE A 131 6.91 -9.16 34.45
C ILE A 131 5.89 -9.70 35.47
N LEU A 132 6.27 -10.71 36.24
CA LEU A 132 5.42 -11.30 37.28
C LEU A 132 5.14 -10.31 38.42
N ALA A 133 6.14 -9.52 38.82
CA ALA A 133 5.95 -8.47 39.81
C ALA A 133 4.97 -7.40 39.32
N ASN A 134 5.09 -6.99 38.05
CA ASN A 134 4.19 -6.02 37.41
C ASN A 134 2.76 -6.57 37.27
N LYS A 135 2.59 -7.84 36.85
CA LYS A 135 1.30 -8.54 36.84
C LYS A 135 0.62 -8.51 38.21
N ARG A 136 1.35 -8.90 39.27
CA ARG A 136 0.83 -8.88 40.65
C ARG A 136 0.47 -7.49 41.13
N HIS A 137 1.23 -6.48 40.73
CA HIS A 137 0.92 -5.09 41.03
C HIS A 137 -0.41 -4.68 40.38
N PHE A 138 -0.57 -4.97 39.09
CA PHE A 138 -1.81 -4.71 38.36
C PHE A 138 -3.01 -5.42 39.00
N GLU A 139 -2.91 -6.72 39.32
CA GLU A 139 -3.94 -7.47 40.05
C GLU A 139 -4.31 -6.81 41.37
N LYS A 140 -3.31 -6.39 42.16
CA LYS A 140 -3.51 -5.76 43.47
C LYS A 140 -4.25 -4.42 43.36
N VAL A 141 -3.90 -3.59 42.36
CA VAL A 141 -4.57 -2.31 42.10
C VAL A 141 -6.05 -2.53 41.77
N HIS A 142 -6.36 -3.63 41.09
CA HIS A 142 -7.72 -3.93 40.62
C HIS A 142 -8.49 -4.92 41.53
N ALA A 143 -7.90 -5.42 42.62
CA ALA A 143 -8.48 -6.45 43.48
C ALA A 143 -9.81 -6.05 44.16
N GLY A 144 -10.08 -4.75 44.29
CA GLY A 144 -11.35 -4.22 44.80
C GLY A 144 -12.47 -4.11 43.76
N ARG A 145 -12.20 -4.47 42.51
CA ARG A 145 -13.15 -4.40 41.40
C ARG A 145 -13.76 -5.78 41.15
N ASN A 146 -15.03 -5.80 40.73
CA ASN A 146 -15.77 -7.03 40.45
C ASN A 146 -15.46 -7.54 39.03
N PHE A 147 -14.18 -7.70 38.70
CA PHE A 147 -13.77 -8.31 37.43
C PHE A 147 -13.85 -9.83 37.51
N PRO A 148 -14.09 -10.52 36.38
CA PRO A 148 -14.04 -11.97 36.34
C PRO A 148 -12.67 -12.44 36.81
N LYS A 149 -12.64 -13.48 37.64
CA LYS A 149 -11.40 -14.18 37.93
C LYS A 149 -10.99 -14.90 36.65
N ILE A 150 -9.89 -14.45 36.07
CA ILE A 150 -9.25 -15.14 34.96
C ILE A 150 -8.51 -16.32 35.61
N GLU A 151 -9.21 -17.43 35.83
CA GLU A 151 -8.54 -18.73 35.97
C GLU A 151 -7.72 -18.93 34.69
N ASP A 152 -6.50 -19.49 34.81
CA ASP A 152 -5.59 -19.71 33.67
C ASP A 152 -6.42 -20.21 32.49
N MET A 153 -6.63 -19.32 31.50
CA MET A 153 -7.65 -19.57 30.47
C MET A 153 -7.31 -20.91 29.83
N SER A 154 -8.30 -21.82 29.80
CA SER A 154 -8.14 -23.04 29.02
C SER A 154 -7.74 -22.63 27.60
N GLU A 155 -6.85 -23.39 26.98
CA GLU A 155 -6.37 -23.10 25.62
C GLU A 155 -7.55 -22.89 24.64
N GLU A 156 -8.68 -23.57 24.87
CA GLU A 156 -9.94 -23.39 24.13
C GLU A 156 -10.51 -21.96 24.19
N LEU A 157 -10.52 -21.30 25.36
CA LEU A 157 -11.06 -19.93 25.47
C LEU A 157 -10.09 -18.90 24.84
N GLU A 158 -8.78 -19.21 24.85
CA GLU A 158 -7.78 -18.40 24.16
C GLU A 158 -7.95 -18.48 22.63
N GLU A 159 -8.30 -19.66 22.09
CA GLU A 159 -8.66 -19.85 20.68
C GLU A 159 -9.97 -19.15 20.31
N GLU A 160 -11.01 -19.24 21.15
CA GLU A 160 -12.31 -18.59 20.90
C GLU A 160 -12.19 -17.06 20.83
N ILE A 161 -11.49 -16.44 21.78
CA ILE A 161 -11.24 -14.98 21.77
C ILE A 161 -10.37 -14.57 20.56
N LEU A 162 -9.43 -15.42 20.15
CA LEU A 162 -8.60 -15.17 18.96
C LEU A 162 -9.40 -15.30 17.66
N GLU A 163 -10.38 -16.21 17.58
CA GLU A 163 -11.31 -16.30 16.45
C GLU A 163 -12.24 -15.08 16.41
N GLU A 164 -12.86 -14.70 17.53
CA GLU A 164 -13.72 -13.49 17.58
C GLU A 164 -12.94 -12.24 17.18
N ALA A 165 -11.70 -12.06 17.67
CA ALA A 165 -10.86 -10.95 17.26
C ALA A 165 -10.47 -11.03 15.78
N LYS A 166 -10.24 -12.22 15.22
CA LYS A 166 -10.00 -12.38 13.78
C LYS A 166 -11.25 -12.07 12.95
N GLU A 167 -12.45 -12.37 13.43
CA GLU A 167 -13.68 -11.99 12.74
C GLU A 167 -13.90 -10.47 12.80
N GLU A 168 -13.68 -9.86 13.97
CA GLU A 168 -13.92 -8.43 14.17
C GLU A 168 -12.88 -7.54 13.46
N PHE A 169 -11.61 -7.98 13.39
CA PHE A 169 -10.53 -7.22 12.77
C PHE A 169 -10.10 -7.75 11.38
N GLY A 170 -10.38 -9.01 11.05
CA GLY A 170 -10.05 -9.62 9.75
C GLY A 170 -10.91 -9.13 8.58
N THR A 171 -12.09 -8.56 8.85
CA THR A 171 -12.88 -7.88 7.82
C THR A 171 -12.22 -6.62 7.25
N LEU A 172 -11.15 -6.11 7.86
CA LEU A 172 -10.37 -5.00 7.31
C LEU A 172 -9.23 -5.46 6.37
N GLY A 173 -8.85 -6.75 6.39
CA GLY A 173 -7.76 -7.28 5.57
C GLY A 173 -8.21 -7.86 4.23
N ASN A 174 -9.35 -8.54 4.19
CA ASN A 174 -9.80 -9.26 2.98
C ASN A 174 -10.37 -8.37 1.87
N GLN A 175 -10.62 -7.07 2.11
CA GLN A 175 -11.01 -6.15 1.02
C GLN A 175 -9.81 -5.73 0.14
N GLU A 176 -8.57 -5.90 0.58
CA GLU A 176 -7.39 -5.56 -0.22
C GLU A 176 -6.88 -6.75 -1.07
N GLU A 177 -7.04 -8.00 -0.61
CA GLU A 177 -6.55 -9.18 -1.36
C GLU A 177 -7.46 -9.62 -2.52
N GLU A 178 -8.79 -9.47 -2.43
CA GLU A 178 -9.69 -9.80 -3.55
C GLU A 178 -9.52 -8.87 -4.76
N THR A 179 -8.94 -7.67 -4.58
CA THR A 179 -8.69 -6.74 -5.70
C THR A 179 -7.41 -7.08 -6.48
N GLU A 180 -6.45 -7.78 -5.87
CA GLU A 180 -5.20 -8.17 -6.55
C GLU A 180 -5.33 -9.47 -7.38
N GLU A 181 -6.20 -10.41 -7.00
CA GLU A 181 -6.41 -11.65 -7.78
C GLU A 181 -7.24 -11.45 -9.07
N GLU A 182 -8.16 -10.49 -9.13
CA GLU A 182 -8.87 -10.17 -10.39
C GLU A 182 -7.96 -9.50 -11.44
N GLU A 183 -6.95 -8.72 -11.01
CA GLU A 183 -6.05 -8.02 -11.95
C GLU A 183 -4.99 -8.96 -12.59
N GLU A 184 -4.57 -10.01 -11.89
CA GLU A 184 -3.67 -11.03 -12.45
C GLU A 184 -4.38 -12.00 -13.42
N ALA A 185 -5.69 -12.23 -13.25
CA ALA A 185 -6.47 -13.06 -14.14
C ALA A 185 -6.73 -12.40 -15.52
N GLU A 186 -6.95 -11.08 -15.58
CA GLU A 186 -7.11 -10.37 -16.86
C GLU A 186 -5.78 -10.24 -17.62
N THR A 187 -4.65 -10.04 -16.94
CA THR A 187 -3.34 -9.92 -17.60
C THR A 187 -2.77 -11.25 -18.09
N GLY A 188 -3.21 -12.38 -17.54
CA GLY A 188 -2.84 -13.72 -18.03
C GLY A 188 -3.51 -14.10 -19.36
N SER A 189 -4.69 -13.56 -19.66
CA SER A 189 -5.44 -13.92 -20.87
C SER A 189 -4.92 -13.23 -22.15
N GLU A 190 -4.50 -11.96 -22.08
CA GLU A 190 -3.99 -11.23 -23.26
C GLU A 190 -2.61 -11.72 -23.77
N MET A 191 -1.81 -12.42 -22.93
CA MET A 191 -0.50 -12.92 -23.35
C MET A 191 -0.54 -14.23 -24.16
N THR A 192 -1.71 -14.86 -24.33
CA THR A 192 -1.83 -16.09 -25.14
C THR A 192 -2.27 -15.86 -26.58
N GLU A 193 -2.81 -14.68 -26.93
CA GLU A 193 -3.29 -14.41 -28.29
C GLU A 193 -2.21 -13.85 -29.23
N THR A 194 -1.15 -13.24 -28.68
CA THR A 194 -0.07 -12.61 -29.47
C THR A 194 1.03 -13.56 -29.95
N GLN A 195 1.09 -14.80 -29.44
CA GLN A 195 2.08 -15.79 -29.92
C GLN A 195 1.62 -16.58 -31.16
N GLY A 196 0.34 -16.44 -31.58
CA GLY A 196 -0.18 -17.07 -32.80
C GLY A 196 0.18 -16.34 -34.10
N GLU A 197 0.43 -15.03 -34.04
CA GLU A 197 0.53 -14.19 -35.24
C GLU A 197 1.98 -13.99 -35.75
N GLU A 198 3.01 -14.23 -34.91
CA GLU A 198 4.41 -14.17 -35.33
C GLU A 198 4.90 -15.40 -36.12
N ALA A 199 4.16 -16.51 -36.07
CA ALA A 199 4.54 -17.74 -36.77
C ALA A 199 4.22 -17.72 -38.27
N THR A 200 3.27 -16.89 -38.73
CA THR A 200 2.85 -16.84 -40.15
C THR A 200 3.66 -15.86 -40.99
N VAL A 201 4.31 -14.85 -40.38
CA VAL A 201 5.07 -13.81 -41.11
C VAL A 201 6.48 -14.27 -41.51
N LYS A 202 7.05 -15.29 -40.84
CA LYS A 202 8.39 -15.83 -41.19
C LYS A 202 8.40 -16.77 -42.40
N ALA A 203 7.25 -17.22 -42.90
CA ALA A 203 7.20 -18.15 -44.04
C ALA A 203 7.29 -17.46 -45.42
N THR A 204 6.95 -16.18 -45.54
CA THR A 204 6.84 -15.48 -46.84
C THR A 204 8.08 -14.70 -47.26
N LYS A 205 9.13 -14.61 -46.43
CA LYS A 205 10.34 -13.82 -46.74
C LYS A 205 11.52 -14.64 -47.27
N LYS A 206 11.31 -15.90 -47.66
CA LYS A 206 12.38 -16.79 -48.16
C LYS A 206 12.35 -17.07 -49.66
N GLU A 207 11.40 -16.48 -50.39
CA GLU A 207 11.31 -16.56 -51.86
C GLU A 207 11.22 -15.14 -52.43
N ASN A 208 12.37 -14.47 -52.59
CA ASN A 208 12.66 -13.46 -53.62
C ASN A 208 14.10 -12.98 -53.51
#